data_AF-X1G4S4-F1
#
_entry.id   AF-X1G4S4-F1
#
_cell.length_a   1.000
_cell.length_b   1.000
_cell.length_c   1.000
_cell.angle_alpha   90.00
_cell.angle_beta   90.00
_cell.angle_gamma   90.00
#
_symmetry.space_group_name_H-M   'P 1'
#
loop_
_entity.id
_entity.type
_entity.pdbx_description
1 polymer ?
#
loop_
_entity_poly.entity_id
_entity_poly.type
_entity_poly.pdbx_seq_one_letter_code
_entity_poly.pdbx_strand_id
1 'polypeptide(L)'
;AFMDKPDVYRCFFIERFTGTEAYNRPFWSHSVLDTKFIDNLWREPVPFNLSSAYGMAIAHHGDYCWLSTPYGVWRAKLTQESLDLTADVLSLKQELSESQGRLVVELRNDDGRYASPGSGDLSVLDIGCQLEVSPGYVTSQGSEVSSGLAFRLDAYEHTSSDGKSSLILYASDSWSLIENWRARHQFRWNKAIDEMSVKDILAFVLARVGLKLEVKSQSSVITGYYPDFTIHPDNRGDTIISKLLSFVPDVVFIEGNKAYVVNPQSTDNSVYAYGSSHPILEGKFRKGVWEFNRVQVEGYDPVSDEPVIVDTSGPSLNIMIKLMSIIALVLAPVLAGFSGLI
;
A
#
# COMPACT_ATOMS: atom_id res chain seq x y z
N ALA A 1 -28.13 -5.43 4.05
CA ALA A 1 -27.13 -4.47 3.51
C ALA A 1 -27.69 -3.88 2.23
N PHE A 2 -27.37 -2.63 1.94
CA PHE A 2 -27.71 -1.98 0.67
C PHE A 2 -26.43 -1.75 -0.12
N MET A 3 -26.49 -1.95 -1.42
CA MET A 3 -25.33 -1.87 -2.30
C MET A 3 -25.72 -1.27 -3.63
N ASP A 4 -24.81 -0.49 -4.20
CA ASP A 4 -24.92 0.07 -5.53
C ASP A 4 -23.51 0.25 -6.12
N LYS A 5 -23.42 0.49 -7.44
CA LYS A 5 -22.15 0.66 -8.15
C LYS A 5 -22.11 1.96 -8.98
N PRO A 6 -22.07 3.15 -8.32
CA PRO A 6 -21.88 4.41 -9.04
C PRO A 6 -20.54 4.51 -9.76
N ASP A 7 -19.46 4.11 -9.09
CA ASP A 7 -18.08 4.14 -9.55
C ASP A 7 -17.39 2.80 -9.20
N VAL A 8 -17.36 2.51 -7.90
CA VAL A 8 -17.00 1.22 -7.31
C VAL A 8 -18.23 0.60 -6.67
N TYR A 9 -18.19 -0.68 -6.34
CA TYR A 9 -19.26 -1.27 -5.54
C TYR A 9 -19.19 -0.66 -4.14
N ARG A 10 -20.24 0.04 -3.72
CA ARG A 10 -20.34 0.66 -2.40
C ARG A 10 -21.39 -0.08 -1.59
N CYS A 11 -21.05 -0.48 -0.38
CA CYS A 11 -21.93 -1.24 0.51
C CYS A 11 -22.12 -0.51 1.83
N PHE A 12 -23.38 -0.43 2.26
CA PHE A 12 -23.79 0.11 3.54
C PHE A 12 -24.55 -0.95 4.33
N PHE A 13 -24.13 -1.16 5.57
CA PHE A 13 -24.74 -2.16 6.44
C PHE A 13 -24.70 -1.72 7.90
N ILE A 14 -25.41 -2.44 8.75
CA ILE A 14 -25.40 -2.24 10.19
C ILE A 14 -24.61 -3.36 10.80
N GLU A 15 -23.62 -3.00 11.61
CA GLU A 15 -22.96 -3.93 12.50
C GLU A 15 -23.60 -3.80 13.88
N ARG A 16 -24.09 -4.93 14.40
CA ARG A 16 -24.71 -5.02 15.72
C ARG A 16 -23.90 -5.96 16.59
N PHE A 17 -23.46 -5.46 17.73
CA PHE A 17 -22.78 -6.23 18.76
C PHE A 17 -23.61 -6.18 20.05
N THR A 18 -23.74 -7.32 20.72
CA THR A 18 -24.57 -7.47 21.94
C THR A 18 -23.76 -7.88 23.16
N GLY A 19 -22.42 -7.77 23.11
CA GLY A 19 -21.53 -8.07 24.23
C GLY A 19 -21.44 -6.93 25.25
N THR A 20 -20.31 -6.86 25.97
CA THR A 20 -20.08 -5.94 27.10
C THR A 20 -20.28 -4.46 26.76
N GLU A 21 -20.02 -4.07 25.50
CA GLU A 21 -20.31 -2.74 24.97
C GLU A 21 -21.18 -2.84 23.72
N ALA A 22 -22.48 -3.12 23.94
CA ALA A 22 -23.41 -3.30 22.84
C ALA A 22 -23.49 -2.04 21.96
N TYR A 23 -23.41 -2.23 20.64
CA TYR A 23 -23.60 -1.15 19.68
C TYR A 23 -24.44 -1.62 18.49
N ASN A 24 -25.02 -0.63 17.81
CA ASN A 24 -25.75 -0.80 16.57
C ASN A 24 -25.38 0.39 15.68
N ARG A 25 -24.39 0.21 14.80
CA ARG A 25 -23.77 1.32 14.07
C ARG A 25 -23.76 1.06 12.56
N PRO A 26 -24.02 2.08 11.72
CA PRO A 26 -23.80 1.97 10.30
C PRO A 26 -22.32 1.88 9.95
N PHE A 27 -22.01 0.99 9.03
CA PHE A 27 -20.71 0.82 8.42
C PHE A 27 -20.81 1.02 6.91
N TRP A 28 -19.69 1.46 6.35
CA TRP A 28 -19.51 1.65 4.93
C TRP A 28 -18.23 0.95 4.49
N SER A 29 -18.30 0.28 3.35
CA SER A 29 -17.16 -0.28 2.64
C SER A 29 -17.36 -0.09 1.14
N HIS A 30 -16.27 -0.20 0.39
CA HIS A 30 -16.32 -0.21 -1.06
C HIS A 30 -15.30 -1.19 -1.64
N SER A 31 -15.57 -1.68 -2.85
CA SER A 31 -14.59 -2.45 -3.61
C SER A 31 -13.41 -1.57 -3.99
N VAL A 32 -12.26 -2.19 -4.23
CA VAL A 32 -11.11 -1.51 -4.84
C VAL A 32 -11.49 -1.08 -6.27
N LEU A 33 -10.91 0.04 -6.73
CA LEU A 33 -11.14 0.57 -8.07
C LEU A 33 -10.78 -0.47 -9.15
N ASP A 34 -11.58 -0.53 -10.22
CA ASP A 34 -11.39 -1.46 -11.35
C ASP A 34 -11.32 -2.95 -10.97
N THR A 35 -12.05 -3.36 -9.93
CA THR A 35 -12.23 -4.76 -9.55
C THR A 35 -13.65 -5.25 -9.83
N LYS A 36 -13.80 -6.55 -10.05
CA LYS A 36 -15.11 -7.19 -10.20
C LYS A 36 -15.65 -7.56 -8.82
N PHE A 37 -16.97 -7.62 -8.72
CA PHE A 37 -17.64 -8.06 -7.48
C PHE A 37 -17.16 -9.45 -7.03
N ILE A 38 -16.96 -10.37 -7.98
CA ILE A 38 -16.54 -11.75 -7.71
C ILE A 38 -15.09 -11.85 -7.18
N ASP A 39 -14.27 -10.83 -7.42
CA ASP A 39 -12.88 -10.82 -6.93
C ASP A 39 -12.84 -10.64 -5.39
N ASN A 40 -13.95 -10.21 -4.79
CA ASN A 40 -14.11 -10.03 -3.34
C ASN A 40 -13.04 -9.10 -2.70
N LEU A 41 -12.52 -8.14 -3.48
CA LEU A 41 -11.52 -7.17 -3.05
C LEU A 41 -12.18 -5.93 -2.45
N TRP A 42 -12.49 -6.01 -1.15
CA TRP A 42 -13.17 -4.96 -0.39
C TRP A 42 -12.26 -4.25 0.60
N ARG A 43 -12.36 -2.93 0.65
CA ARG A 43 -11.76 -2.11 1.71
C ARG A 43 -12.31 -2.49 3.07
N GLU A 44 -11.47 -2.38 4.10
CA GLU A 44 -11.90 -2.55 5.49
C GLU A 44 -13.14 -1.68 5.76
N PRO A 45 -14.25 -2.26 6.24
CA PRO A 45 -15.43 -1.48 6.57
C PRO A 45 -15.13 -0.48 7.68
N VAL A 46 -15.46 0.79 7.43
CA VAL A 46 -15.29 1.87 8.40
C VAL A 46 -16.64 2.30 8.97
N PRO A 47 -16.69 2.71 10.24
CA PRO A 47 -17.92 3.24 10.80
C PRO A 47 -18.35 4.51 10.07
N PHE A 48 -19.61 4.59 9.67
CA PHE A 48 -20.16 5.74 8.96
C PHE A 48 -20.75 6.74 9.97
N ASN A 49 -20.49 8.03 9.78
CA ASN A 49 -20.92 9.09 10.69
C ASN A 49 -22.36 9.57 10.39
N LEU A 50 -23.31 8.64 10.37
CA LEU A 50 -24.73 8.93 10.29
C LEU A 50 -25.46 7.96 11.23
N SER A 51 -26.28 8.47 12.16
CA SER A 51 -27.02 7.61 13.08
C SER A 51 -28.21 6.97 12.36
N SER A 52 -28.27 5.64 12.30
CA SER A 52 -29.43 4.94 11.72
C SER A 52 -29.66 3.61 12.42
N ALA A 53 -30.92 3.29 12.69
CA ALA A 53 -31.33 2.00 13.23
C ALA A 53 -31.25 0.87 12.18
N TYR A 54 -31.35 1.23 10.90
CA TYR A 54 -31.36 0.31 9.75
C TYR A 54 -30.28 0.68 8.74
N GLY A 55 -29.98 -0.23 7.82
CA GLY A 55 -29.06 0.05 6.71
C GLY A 55 -29.51 1.27 5.90
N MET A 56 -28.56 2.06 5.43
CA MET A 56 -28.82 3.23 4.59
C MET A 56 -28.95 2.77 3.15
N ALA A 57 -30.04 3.13 2.48
CA ALA A 57 -30.22 2.79 1.06
C ALA A 57 -29.40 3.74 0.19
N ILE A 58 -28.64 3.18 -0.75
CA ILE A 58 -27.81 3.89 -1.71
C ILE A 58 -28.40 3.75 -3.12
N ALA A 59 -28.37 4.82 -3.90
CA ALA A 59 -28.70 4.84 -5.32
C ALA A 59 -27.86 5.90 -6.05
N HIS A 60 -27.66 5.74 -7.36
CA HIS A 60 -27.01 6.72 -8.21
C HIS A 60 -27.77 6.96 -9.51
N HIS A 61 -27.52 8.12 -10.11
CA HIS A 61 -28.15 8.63 -11.33
C HIS A 61 -27.42 9.91 -11.77
N GLY A 62 -26.96 9.94 -13.02
CA GLY A 62 -26.13 11.05 -13.51
C GLY A 62 -24.87 11.23 -12.64
N ASP A 63 -24.54 12.47 -12.31
CA ASP A 63 -23.29 12.81 -11.60
C ASP A 63 -23.41 12.76 -10.06
N TYR A 64 -24.43 12.11 -9.52
CA TYR A 64 -24.69 12.10 -8.09
C TYR A 64 -24.94 10.69 -7.55
N CYS A 65 -24.62 10.53 -6.27
CA CYS A 65 -24.99 9.42 -5.43
C CYS A 65 -25.88 9.93 -4.30
N TRP A 66 -26.93 9.18 -3.97
CA TRP A 66 -27.87 9.49 -2.91
C TRP A 66 -27.81 8.41 -1.83
N LEU A 67 -27.86 8.87 -0.58
CA LEU A 67 -28.10 8.04 0.58
C LEU A 67 -29.44 8.42 1.19
N SER A 68 -30.23 7.43 1.57
CA SER A 68 -31.54 7.65 2.19
C SER A 68 -31.71 6.83 3.47
N THR A 69 -32.36 7.48 4.44
CA THR A 69 -32.88 6.88 5.67
C THR A 69 -34.33 7.38 5.85
N PRO A 70 -35.12 6.81 6.78
CA PRO A 70 -36.49 7.27 7.01
C PRO A 70 -36.64 8.77 7.34
N TYR A 71 -35.57 9.44 7.79
CA TYR A 71 -35.61 10.83 8.24
C TYR A 71 -34.84 11.80 7.32
N GLY A 72 -34.22 11.34 6.24
CA GLY A 72 -33.45 12.23 5.38
C GLY A 72 -32.92 11.58 4.11
N VAL A 73 -32.55 12.45 3.17
CA VAL A 73 -31.86 12.10 1.93
C VAL A 73 -30.66 13.02 1.79
N TRP A 74 -29.48 12.42 1.60
CA TRP A 74 -28.21 13.10 1.36
C TRP A 74 -27.76 12.81 -0.06
N ARG A 75 -27.02 13.74 -0.67
CA ARG A 75 -26.40 13.52 -1.97
C ARG A 75 -24.94 13.95 -1.97
N ALA A 76 -24.13 13.28 -2.76
CA ALA A 76 -22.75 13.64 -3.05
C ALA A 76 -22.52 13.60 -4.57
N LYS A 77 -21.66 14.49 -5.09
CA LYS A 77 -21.23 14.43 -6.49
C LYS A 77 -20.32 13.21 -6.69
N LEU A 78 -20.38 12.61 -7.87
CA LEU A 78 -19.46 11.56 -8.32
C LEU A 78 -18.22 12.12 -9.01
N THR A 79 -18.32 13.33 -9.55
CA THR A 79 -17.19 14.03 -10.18
C THR A 79 -16.12 14.33 -9.14
N GLN A 80 -14.89 13.89 -9.42
CA GLN A 80 -13.72 14.23 -8.63
C GLN A 80 -13.43 15.73 -8.76
N GLU A 81 -13.26 16.40 -7.62
CA GLU A 81 -12.85 17.80 -7.55
C GLU A 81 -11.37 17.87 -7.18
N SER A 82 -10.64 18.84 -7.73
CA SER A 82 -9.21 19.05 -7.48
C SER A 82 -8.90 20.53 -7.31
N LEU A 83 -7.81 20.81 -6.60
CA LEU A 83 -7.31 22.17 -6.35
C LEU A 83 -5.84 22.19 -6.74
N ASP A 84 -5.48 23.11 -7.64
CA ASP A 84 -4.08 23.33 -8.02
C ASP A 84 -3.40 24.28 -7.02
N LEU A 85 -2.34 23.78 -6.38
CA LEU A 85 -1.56 24.49 -5.37
C LEU A 85 -0.23 25.04 -5.93
N THR A 86 0.10 24.75 -7.20
CA THR A 86 1.44 24.97 -7.78
C THR A 86 1.95 26.41 -7.62
N ALA A 87 1.06 27.39 -7.78
CA ALA A 87 1.45 28.81 -7.73
C ALA A 87 1.88 29.29 -6.33
N ASP A 88 1.51 28.57 -5.27
CA ASP A 88 1.76 28.97 -3.89
C ASP A 88 2.80 28.07 -3.18
N VAL A 89 3.38 27.08 -3.86
CA VAL A 89 4.41 26.20 -3.27
C VAL A 89 5.71 26.99 -3.03
N LEU A 90 6.13 27.05 -1.77
CA LEU A 90 7.38 27.67 -1.33
C LEU A 90 8.50 26.64 -1.16
N SER A 91 8.17 25.45 -0.65
CA SER A 91 9.11 24.34 -0.54
C SER A 91 8.40 23.00 -0.66
N LEU A 92 9.15 22.01 -1.15
CA LEU A 92 8.69 20.63 -1.26
C LEU A 92 9.83 19.71 -0.87
N LYS A 93 9.55 18.80 0.08
CA LYS A 93 10.48 17.77 0.51
C LYS A 93 9.80 16.42 0.40
N GLN A 94 10.38 15.54 -0.42
CA GLN A 94 9.91 14.17 -0.60
C GLN A 94 11.00 13.21 -0.13
N GLU A 95 10.65 12.32 0.81
CA GLU A 95 11.54 11.31 1.37
C GLU A 95 10.95 9.93 1.12
N LEU A 96 11.68 9.09 0.37
CA LEU A 96 11.24 7.74 0.02
C LEU A 96 12.23 6.71 0.55
N SER A 97 11.68 5.60 1.01
CA SER A 97 12.38 4.37 1.38
C SER A 97 11.62 3.18 0.81
N GLU A 98 12.13 1.96 1.00
CA GLU A 98 11.54 0.75 0.44
C GLU A 98 10.08 0.52 0.89
N SER A 99 9.73 0.91 2.12
CA SER A 99 8.42 0.64 2.73
C SER A 99 7.78 1.87 3.39
N GLN A 100 8.23 3.08 3.06
CA GLN A 100 7.68 4.33 3.60
C GLN A 100 8.02 5.50 2.68
N GLY A 101 7.05 6.39 2.50
CA GLY A 101 7.19 7.65 1.81
C GLY A 101 6.59 8.79 2.63
N ARG A 102 7.26 9.94 2.63
CA ARG A 102 6.81 11.16 3.29
C ARG A 102 6.93 12.34 2.35
N LEU A 103 5.95 13.22 2.42
CA LEU A 103 5.90 14.47 1.69
C LEU A 103 5.62 15.61 2.68
N VAL A 104 6.44 16.66 2.61
CA VAL A 104 6.20 17.93 3.29
C VAL A 104 6.14 19.02 2.24
N VAL A 105 5.03 19.76 2.20
CA VAL A 105 4.84 20.90 1.29
C VAL A 105 4.59 22.14 2.12
N GLU A 106 5.32 23.21 1.85
CA GLU A 106 5.04 24.52 2.42
C GLU A 106 4.38 25.40 1.37
N LEU A 107 3.22 25.95 1.71
CA LEU A 107 2.45 26.88 0.89
C LEU A 107 2.52 28.30 1.46
N ARG A 108 2.57 29.29 0.56
CA ARG A 108 2.38 30.70 0.91
C ARG A 108 0.95 30.93 1.40
N ASN A 109 0.79 31.67 2.50
CA ASN A 109 -0.52 32.00 3.08
C ASN A 109 -0.57 33.44 3.61
N ASP A 110 0.15 34.37 2.98
CA ASP A 110 0.22 35.78 3.39
C ASP A 110 -1.11 36.55 3.19
N ASP A 111 -1.94 36.13 2.23
CA ASP A 111 -3.28 36.65 1.97
C ASP A 111 -4.40 35.91 2.72
N GLY A 112 -4.05 34.91 3.54
CA GLY A 112 -5.02 34.09 4.27
C GLY A 112 -5.82 33.11 3.40
N ARG A 113 -5.43 32.89 2.14
CA ARG A 113 -6.13 32.00 1.19
C ARG A 113 -6.35 30.60 1.74
N TYR A 114 -5.43 30.08 2.55
CA TYR A 114 -5.48 28.76 3.14
C TYR A 114 -5.87 28.77 4.63
N ALA A 115 -6.65 29.75 5.09
CA ALA A 115 -7.04 29.88 6.49
C ALA A 115 -8.02 28.80 6.99
N SER A 116 -8.72 28.09 6.09
CA SER A 116 -9.73 27.09 6.49
C SER A 116 -9.78 25.87 5.56
N PRO A 117 -8.73 25.03 5.51
CA PRO A 117 -8.76 23.77 4.79
C PRO A 117 -9.98 22.91 5.19
N GLY A 118 -10.62 22.26 4.22
CA GLY A 118 -11.82 21.44 4.41
C GLY A 118 -13.14 22.22 4.46
N SER A 119 -13.12 23.54 4.25
CA SER A 119 -14.31 24.40 4.27
C SER A 119 -14.42 25.31 3.05
N GLY A 120 -15.65 25.61 2.62
CA GLY A 120 -15.92 26.52 1.51
C GLY A 120 -15.19 26.10 0.22
N ASP A 121 -14.47 27.02 -0.40
CA ASP A 121 -13.69 26.78 -1.63
C ASP A 121 -12.48 25.84 -1.42
N LEU A 122 -12.09 25.59 -0.17
CA LEU A 122 -11.04 24.65 0.21
C LEU A 122 -11.59 23.29 0.68
N SER A 123 -12.86 22.98 0.41
CA SER A 123 -13.48 21.72 0.85
C SER A 123 -12.75 20.47 0.38
N VAL A 124 -12.01 20.56 -0.73
CA VAL A 124 -11.20 19.45 -1.29
C VAL A 124 -9.86 19.27 -0.59
N LEU A 125 -9.33 20.31 0.07
CA LEU A 125 -8.09 20.27 0.83
C LEU A 125 -8.43 19.96 2.30
N ASP A 126 -8.73 18.72 2.59
CA ASP A 126 -9.01 18.24 3.96
C ASP A 126 -8.16 17.00 4.28
N ILE A 127 -8.05 16.67 5.57
CA ILE A 127 -7.31 15.50 6.04
C ILE A 127 -7.85 14.25 5.34
N GLY A 128 -6.91 13.48 4.79
CA GLY A 128 -7.19 12.28 4.04
C GLY A 128 -7.39 12.48 2.54
N CYS A 129 -7.34 13.70 2.02
CA CYS A 129 -7.30 13.95 0.57
C CYS A 129 -6.00 13.44 -0.06
N GLN A 130 -6.01 13.27 -1.38
CA GLN A 130 -4.84 12.84 -2.15
C GLN A 130 -4.09 14.07 -2.67
N LEU A 131 -2.78 14.12 -2.43
CA LEU A 131 -1.85 15.09 -3.00
C LEU A 131 -1.07 14.41 -4.13
N GLU A 132 -1.15 14.96 -5.33
CA GLU A 132 -0.41 14.48 -6.49
C GLU A 132 0.75 15.43 -6.80
N VAL A 133 1.97 14.91 -6.77
CA VAL A 133 3.17 15.69 -7.08
C VAL A 133 3.61 15.32 -8.48
N SER A 134 3.71 16.30 -9.38
CA SER A 134 4.19 16.10 -10.75
C SER A 134 5.43 16.96 -11.00
N PRO A 135 6.64 16.44 -10.71
CA PRO A 135 7.88 17.16 -10.95
C PRO A 135 8.08 17.47 -12.44
N GLY A 136 8.75 18.57 -12.74
CA GLY A 136 8.90 19.02 -14.12
C GLY A 136 9.89 20.15 -14.29
N TYR A 137 9.93 20.69 -15.50
CA TYR A 137 10.77 21.82 -15.88
C TYR A 137 9.96 22.82 -16.70
N VAL A 138 10.35 24.09 -16.64
CA VAL A 138 9.81 25.11 -17.53
C VAL A 138 10.67 25.15 -18.80
N THR A 139 10.06 24.86 -19.95
CA THR A 139 10.70 24.94 -21.26
C THR A 139 10.20 26.16 -22.03
N SER A 140 10.78 26.42 -23.20
CA SER A 140 10.30 27.50 -24.09
C SER A 140 8.88 27.27 -24.61
N GLN A 141 8.35 26.04 -24.52
CA GLN A 141 6.99 25.67 -24.92
C GLN A 141 6.00 25.68 -23.74
N GLY A 142 6.47 25.95 -22.52
CA GLY A 142 5.65 25.97 -21.30
C GLY A 142 6.16 25.00 -20.24
N SER A 143 5.34 24.77 -19.22
CA SER A 143 5.64 23.82 -18.16
C SER A 143 5.45 22.38 -18.66
N GLU A 144 6.51 21.58 -18.57
CA GLU A 144 6.48 20.15 -18.85
C GLU A 144 6.63 19.40 -17.53
N VAL A 145 5.71 18.47 -17.24
CA VAL A 145 5.69 17.69 -16.01
C VAL A 145 5.65 16.20 -16.33
N SER A 146 6.28 15.40 -15.47
CA SER A 146 6.07 13.96 -15.43
C SER A 146 5.10 13.60 -14.31
N SER A 147 4.32 12.54 -14.51
CA SER A 147 3.49 11.99 -13.45
C SER A 147 4.41 11.51 -12.31
N GLY A 148 4.25 12.09 -11.13
CA GLY A 148 4.98 11.64 -9.94
C GLY A 148 4.10 10.80 -9.02
N LEU A 149 4.47 10.77 -7.74
CA LEU A 149 3.81 9.95 -6.73
C LEU A 149 2.60 10.69 -6.13
N ALA A 150 1.67 9.89 -5.61
CA ALA A 150 0.56 10.39 -4.83
C ALA A 150 0.77 10.10 -3.33
N PHE A 151 0.39 11.06 -2.51
CA PHE A 151 0.45 11.00 -1.05
C PHE A 151 -0.92 11.33 -0.48
N ARG A 152 -1.16 10.95 0.77
CA ARG A 152 -2.37 11.28 1.50
C ARG A 152 -2.06 12.32 2.56
N LEU A 153 -2.85 13.40 2.60
CA LEU A 153 -2.69 14.44 3.61
C LEU A 153 -3.03 13.88 4.99
N ASP A 154 -2.06 13.88 5.90
CA ASP A 154 -2.21 13.38 7.27
C ASP A 154 -2.52 14.51 8.25
N ALA A 155 -1.85 15.64 8.06
CA ALA A 155 -1.99 16.81 8.91
C ALA A 155 -1.59 18.09 8.17
N TYR A 156 -2.00 19.23 8.70
CA TYR A 156 -1.53 20.53 8.28
C TYR A 156 -1.26 21.44 9.48
N GLU A 157 -0.38 22.42 9.29
CA GLU A 157 0.05 23.36 10.32
C GLU A 157 0.13 24.78 9.75
N HIS A 158 -0.57 25.72 10.38
CA HIS A 158 -0.41 27.14 10.07
C HIS A 158 0.76 27.70 10.87
N THR A 159 1.72 28.31 10.18
CA THR A 159 2.82 29.03 10.83
C THR A 159 2.73 30.51 10.51
N SER A 160 3.14 31.35 11.45
CA SER A 160 3.23 32.79 11.27
C SER A 160 4.39 33.32 12.09
N SER A 161 5.51 33.58 11.43
CA SER A 161 6.74 34.10 12.05
C SER A 161 7.52 34.95 11.05
N ASP A 162 8.28 35.93 11.55
CA ASP A 162 9.21 36.76 10.75
C ASP A 162 8.59 37.44 9.51
N GLY A 163 7.31 37.84 9.59
CA GLY A 163 6.57 38.45 8.47
C GLY A 163 6.16 37.46 7.38
N LYS A 164 6.34 36.15 7.60
CA LYS A 164 5.87 35.06 6.76
C LYS A 164 4.65 34.41 7.40
N SER A 165 3.62 34.16 6.60
CA SER A 165 2.54 33.24 6.96
C SER A 165 2.53 32.09 5.96
N SER A 166 2.54 30.86 6.45
CA SER A 166 2.54 29.66 5.60
C SER A 166 1.63 28.57 6.15
N LEU A 167 1.20 27.70 5.24
CA LEU A 167 0.55 26.44 5.55
C LEU A 167 1.51 25.30 5.22
N ILE A 168 1.84 24.48 6.20
CA ILE A 168 2.66 23.29 6.02
C ILE A 168 1.73 22.09 5.94
N LEU A 169 1.86 21.30 4.88
CA LEU A 169 1.14 20.06 4.65
C LEU A 169 2.07 18.88 4.95
N TYR A 170 1.63 17.97 5.79
CA TYR A 170 2.32 16.71 6.10
C TYR A 170 1.52 15.56 5.50
N ALA A 171 2.17 14.78 4.63
CA ALA A 171 1.53 13.69 3.92
C ALA A 171 2.41 12.43 3.88
N SER A 172 1.76 11.27 3.80
CA SER A 172 2.41 9.97 3.72
C SER A 172 1.92 9.19 2.51
N ASP A 173 2.74 8.26 2.04
CA ASP A 173 2.35 7.39 0.94
C ASP A 173 1.43 6.25 1.43
N SER A 174 0.96 5.42 0.50
CA SER A 174 -0.01 4.37 0.83
C SER A 174 0.59 3.23 1.70
N TRP A 175 1.92 3.20 1.92
CA TRP A 175 2.51 2.30 2.93
C TRP A 175 2.03 2.66 4.33
N SER A 176 1.76 3.93 4.64
CA SER A 176 1.21 4.32 5.94
C SER A 176 -0.18 3.71 6.18
N LEU A 177 -0.97 3.50 5.14
CA LEU A 177 -2.28 2.86 5.25
C LEU A 177 -2.15 1.40 5.64
N ILE A 178 -1.17 0.70 5.04
CA ILE A 178 -0.82 -0.69 5.36
C ILE A 178 -0.31 -0.77 6.80
N GLU A 179 0.56 0.16 7.18
CA GLU A 179 1.15 0.24 8.51
C GLU A 179 0.08 0.46 9.61
N ASN A 180 -0.93 1.28 9.31
CA ASN A 180 -1.98 1.63 10.26
C ASN A 180 -3.14 0.63 10.29
N TRP A 181 -3.31 -0.19 9.25
CA TRP A 181 -4.37 -1.19 9.24
C TRP A 181 -4.09 -2.31 10.26
N ARG A 182 -5.16 -2.72 10.94
CA ARG A 182 -5.18 -3.82 11.90
C ARG A 182 -6.33 -4.75 11.52
N ALA A 183 -6.06 -6.05 11.50
CA ALA A 183 -7.10 -7.02 11.24
C ALA A 183 -8.12 -7.03 12.38
N ARG A 184 -9.40 -6.77 12.09
CA ARG A 184 -10.49 -6.81 13.09
C ARG A 184 -10.90 -8.24 13.47
N HIS A 185 -10.69 -9.17 12.55
CA HIS A 185 -11.12 -10.55 12.66
C HIS A 185 -10.01 -11.50 12.27
N GLN A 186 -10.14 -12.74 12.72
CA GLN A 186 -9.27 -13.79 12.25
C GLN A 186 -9.64 -14.18 10.82
N PHE A 187 -8.63 -14.28 9.96
CA PHE A 187 -8.75 -14.88 8.64
C PHE A 187 -7.83 -16.09 8.57
N ARG A 188 -8.28 -17.17 7.93
CA ARG A 188 -7.46 -18.36 7.70
C ARG A 188 -7.80 -18.96 6.36
N TRP A 189 -6.77 -19.33 5.61
CA TRP A 189 -6.87 -19.96 4.30
C TRP A 189 -6.06 -21.24 4.25
N ASN A 190 -6.35 -22.07 3.26
CA ASN A 190 -5.58 -23.26 2.89
C ASN A 190 -5.32 -24.29 3.99
N LYS A 191 -6.17 -24.35 5.02
CA LYS A 191 -6.06 -25.38 6.08
C LYS A 191 -6.27 -26.80 5.52
N ALA A 192 -7.19 -26.95 4.57
CA ALA A 192 -7.65 -28.26 4.09
C ALA A 192 -7.59 -28.39 2.56
N ILE A 193 -7.74 -27.29 1.83
CA ILE A 193 -7.71 -27.26 0.36
C ILE A 193 -7.00 -25.99 -0.10
N ASP A 194 -6.31 -26.07 -1.23
CA ASP A 194 -5.59 -24.94 -1.83
C ASP A 194 -6.60 -23.97 -2.48
N GLU A 195 -6.98 -22.91 -1.74
CA GLU A 195 -7.97 -21.91 -2.17
C GLU A 195 -7.33 -20.60 -2.62
N MET A 196 -6.33 -20.11 -1.89
CA MET A 196 -5.72 -18.79 -2.13
C MET A 196 -4.21 -18.87 -2.15
N SER A 197 -3.58 -18.49 -3.26
CA SER A 197 -2.12 -18.46 -3.34
C SER A 197 -1.56 -17.28 -2.51
N VAL A 198 -0.24 -17.22 -2.32
CA VAL A 198 0.42 -16.05 -1.70
C VAL A 198 -0.03 -14.74 -2.35
N LYS A 199 -0.11 -14.70 -3.68
CA LYS A 199 -0.59 -13.55 -4.46
C LYS A 199 -2.02 -13.15 -4.08
N ASP A 200 -2.92 -14.12 -3.95
CA ASP A 200 -4.33 -13.85 -3.66
C ASP A 200 -4.51 -13.31 -2.25
N ILE A 201 -3.78 -13.88 -1.28
CA ILE A 201 -3.78 -13.40 0.10
C ILE A 201 -3.17 -11.99 0.17
N LEU A 202 -2.10 -11.73 -0.58
CA LEU A 202 -1.50 -10.40 -0.68
C LEU A 202 -2.49 -9.38 -1.26
N ALA A 203 -3.19 -9.74 -2.34
CA ALA A 203 -4.23 -8.89 -2.95
C ALA A 203 -5.37 -8.60 -1.95
N PHE A 204 -5.79 -9.60 -1.17
CA PHE A 204 -6.79 -9.44 -0.13
C PHE A 204 -6.36 -8.42 0.94
N VAL A 205 -5.13 -8.52 1.44
CA VAL A 205 -4.61 -7.62 2.49
C VAL A 205 -4.48 -6.19 1.95
N LEU A 206 -3.95 -6.02 0.74
CA LEU A 206 -3.86 -4.72 0.08
C LEU A 206 -5.23 -4.10 -0.19
N ALA A 207 -6.23 -4.93 -0.54
CA ALA A 207 -7.59 -4.46 -0.74
C ALA A 207 -8.19 -3.85 0.53
N ARG A 208 -7.80 -4.30 1.74
CA ARG A 208 -8.28 -3.73 3.00
C ARG A 208 -7.93 -2.26 3.18
N VAL A 209 -6.84 -1.81 2.58
CA VAL A 209 -6.43 -0.40 2.58
C VAL A 209 -6.84 0.35 1.31
N GLY A 210 -7.54 -0.32 0.39
CA GLY A 210 -8.00 0.27 -0.87
C GLY A 210 -7.00 0.17 -2.02
N LEU A 211 -5.90 -0.57 -1.85
CA LEU A 211 -4.88 -0.73 -2.89
C LEU A 211 -5.18 -1.92 -3.79
N LYS A 212 -5.05 -1.71 -5.10
CA LYS A 212 -5.13 -2.79 -6.08
C LYS A 212 -3.76 -3.42 -6.26
N LEU A 213 -3.70 -4.75 -6.18
CA LEU A 213 -2.52 -5.50 -6.58
C LEU A 213 -2.45 -5.60 -8.10
N GLU A 214 -1.37 -5.08 -8.68
CA GLU A 214 -1.06 -5.15 -10.10
C GLU A 214 0.27 -5.89 -10.32
N VAL A 215 0.42 -6.51 -11.48
CA VAL A 215 1.59 -7.35 -11.78
C VAL A 215 2.40 -6.67 -12.86
N LYS A 216 3.65 -6.31 -12.55
CA LYS A 216 4.63 -5.93 -13.59
C LYS A 216 5.46 -7.15 -13.99
N SER A 217 5.91 -7.94 -13.03
CA SER A 217 6.46 -9.29 -13.23
C SER A 217 6.15 -10.14 -11.99
N GLN A 218 6.21 -11.46 -12.09
CA GLN A 218 5.93 -12.34 -10.94
C GLN A 218 6.67 -13.67 -11.08
N SER A 219 7.00 -14.30 -9.94
CA SER A 219 7.53 -15.66 -9.91
C SER A 219 6.42 -16.70 -10.15
N SER A 220 6.77 -17.93 -10.50
CA SER A 220 5.82 -19.03 -10.49
C SER A 220 5.42 -19.42 -9.06
N VAL A 221 6.28 -19.15 -8.08
CA VAL A 221 6.10 -19.52 -6.66
C VAL A 221 4.96 -18.71 -6.04
N ILE A 222 4.86 -17.39 -6.30
CA ILE A 222 3.79 -16.56 -5.72
C ILE A 222 2.38 -16.98 -6.16
N THR A 223 2.26 -17.59 -7.34
CA THR A 223 1.00 -18.14 -7.85
C THR A 223 0.81 -19.63 -7.56
N GLY A 224 1.90 -20.35 -7.28
CA GLY A 224 1.90 -21.80 -7.10
C GLY A 224 1.92 -22.25 -5.64
N TYR A 225 2.26 -21.37 -4.70
CA TYR A 225 2.36 -21.67 -3.28
C TYR A 225 1.10 -21.23 -2.51
N TYR A 226 0.50 -22.17 -1.78
CA TYR A 226 -0.76 -22.02 -1.04
C TYR A 226 -0.53 -22.30 0.45
N PRO A 227 0.04 -21.35 1.21
CA PRO A 227 0.34 -21.58 2.62
C PRO A 227 -0.94 -21.67 3.46
N ASP A 228 -1.00 -22.58 4.45
CA ASP A 228 -1.98 -22.48 5.54
C ASP A 228 -1.65 -21.24 6.36
N PHE A 229 -2.30 -20.13 5.99
CA PHE A 229 -1.96 -18.81 6.48
C PHE A 229 -3.09 -18.29 7.35
N THR A 230 -2.74 -17.87 8.56
CA THR A 230 -3.68 -17.27 9.51
C THR A 230 -3.27 -15.83 9.80
N ILE A 231 -4.20 -14.91 9.62
CA ILE A 231 -4.13 -13.54 10.13
C ILE A 231 -4.93 -13.51 11.43
N HIS A 232 -4.28 -13.16 12.53
CA HIS A 232 -4.97 -12.99 13.81
C HIS A 232 -5.54 -11.58 13.95
N PRO A 233 -6.57 -11.39 14.79
CA PRO A 233 -6.97 -10.06 15.21
C PRO A 233 -5.77 -9.25 15.70
N ASP A 234 -5.80 -7.94 15.44
CA ASP A 234 -4.76 -6.96 15.77
C ASP A 234 -3.42 -7.13 15.04
N ASN A 235 -3.28 -8.12 14.16
CA ASN A 235 -2.12 -8.18 13.27
C ASN A 235 -2.06 -6.95 12.36
N ARG A 236 -0.86 -6.41 12.21
CA ARG A 236 -0.58 -5.25 11.37
C ARG A 236 -0.40 -5.65 9.91
N GLY A 237 -0.88 -4.81 8.99
CA GLY A 237 -0.78 -5.08 7.54
C GLY A 237 0.65 -5.27 7.05
N ASP A 238 1.57 -4.41 7.51
CA ASP A 238 3.00 -4.46 7.17
C ASP A 238 3.64 -5.80 7.58
N THR A 239 3.32 -6.28 8.78
CA THR A 239 3.82 -7.56 9.31
C THR A 239 3.29 -8.73 8.50
N ILE A 240 2.01 -8.68 8.11
CA ILE A 240 1.37 -9.72 7.29
C ILE A 240 2.02 -9.76 5.90
N ILE A 241 2.19 -8.61 5.26
CA ILE A 241 2.81 -8.52 3.93
C ILE A 241 4.26 -9.02 3.98
N SER A 242 5.07 -8.57 4.94
CA SER A 242 6.45 -9.06 5.10
C SER A 242 6.50 -10.58 5.28
N LYS A 243 5.58 -11.15 6.06
CA LYS A 243 5.50 -12.60 6.23
C LYS A 243 5.13 -13.33 4.94
N LEU A 244 4.17 -12.82 4.18
CA LEU A 244 3.78 -13.40 2.88
C LEU A 244 4.93 -13.33 1.87
N LEU A 245 5.60 -12.17 1.79
CA LEU A 245 6.74 -11.98 0.89
C LEU A 245 7.95 -12.83 1.30
N SER A 246 8.08 -13.21 2.59
CA SER A 246 9.16 -14.12 3.01
C SER A 246 9.09 -15.53 2.38
N PHE A 247 7.93 -15.92 1.83
CA PHE A 247 7.76 -17.20 1.14
C PHE A 247 8.16 -17.17 -0.34
N VAL A 248 8.38 -15.98 -0.90
CA VAL A 248 8.51 -15.77 -2.35
C VAL A 248 9.68 -14.85 -2.68
N PRO A 249 10.28 -14.95 -3.87
CA PRO A 249 11.33 -14.02 -4.29
C PRO A 249 10.78 -12.65 -4.73
N ASP A 250 9.45 -12.52 -4.84
CA ASP A 250 8.77 -11.32 -5.30
C ASP A 250 8.85 -10.18 -4.28
N VAL A 251 8.92 -8.95 -4.80
CA VAL A 251 8.88 -7.70 -4.02
C VAL A 251 7.65 -6.88 -4.41
N VAL A 252 7.23 -6.04 -3.47
CA VAL A 252 6.10 -5.12 -3.67
C VAL A 252 6.59 -3.70 -3.51
N PHE A 253 6.16 -2.82 -4.41
CA PHE A 253 6.26 -1.38 -4.22
C PHE A 253 4.93 -0.72 -4.59
N ILE A 254 4.74 0.53 -4.14
CA ILE A 254 3.48 1.25 -4.29
C ILE A 254 3.71 2.48 -5.16
N GLU A 255 2.84 2.68 -6.14
CA GLU A 255 2.76 3.96 -6.86
C GLU A 255 1.29 4.39 -6.88
N GLY A 256 1.00 5.51 -6.20
CA GLY A 256 -0.35 6.02 -6.00
C GLY A 256 -1.27 5.02 -5.30
N ASN A 257 -2.40 4.69 -5.95
CA ASN A 257 -3.42 3.80 -5.41
C ASN A 257 -3.24 2.33 -5.82
N LYS A 258 -2.06 1.98 -6.33
CA LYS A 258 -1.73 0.62 -6.79
C LYS A 258 -0.47 0.11 -6.11
N ALA A 259 -0.50 -1.17 -5.77
CA ALA A 259 0.66 -1.92 -5.31
C ALA A 259 1.09 -2.84 -6.45
N TYR A 260 2.34 -2.75 -6.86
CA TYR A 260 2.91 -3.55 -7.94
C TYR A 260 3.76 -4.68 -7.38
N VAL A 261 3.51 -5.89 -7.87
CA VAL A 261 4.40 -7.03 -7.68
C VAL A 261 5.41 -7.08 -8.82
N VAL A 262 6.67 -7.30 -8.44
CA VAL A 262 7.81 -7.55 -9.33
C VAL A 262 8.58 -8.73 -8.78
N ASN A 263 9.09 -9.57 -9.67
CA ASN A 263 10.09 -10.57 -9.37
C ASN A 263 11.44 -10.12 -9.97
N PRO A 264 12.32 -9.48 -9.20
CA PRO A 264 13.59 -9.00 -9.70
C PRO A 264 14.50 -10.16 -10.10
N GLN A 265 15.04 -10.11 -11.30
CA GLN A 265 16.00 -11.10 -11.80
C GLN A 265 17.39 -10.50 -11.89
N SER A 266 18.41 -11.33 -11.70
CA SER A 266 19.82 -10.89 -11.87
C SER A 266 20.15 -10.48 -13.30
N THR A 267 19.32 -10.89 -14.27
CA THR A 267 19.41 -10.53 -15.68
C THR A 267 18.65 -9.25 -16.02
N ASP A 268 17.97 -8.61 -15.05
CA ASP A 268 17.24 -7.38 -15.30
C ASP A 268 18.19 -6.25 -15.66
N ASN A 269 17.88 -5.57 -16.77
CA ASN A 269 18.67 -4.44 -17.23
C ASN A 269 18.40 -3.23 -16.33
N SER A 270 19.43 -2.43 -16.08
CA SER A 270 19.23 -1.13 -15.45
C SER A 270 18.34 -0.27 -16.34
N VAL A 271 17.23 0.22 -15.80
CA VAL A 271 16.31 1.13 -16.50
C VAL A 271 16.93 2.52 -16.65
N TYR A 272 17.96 2.82 -15.87
CA TYR A 272 18.61 4.12 -15.85
C TYR A 272 20.11 4.01 -15.53
N ALA A 273 20.91 4.90 -16.10
CA ALA A 273 22.32 5.01 -15.80
C ALA A 273 22.70 6.49 -15.63
N TYR A 274 23.39 6.79 -14.53
CA TYR A 274 24.00 8.11 -14.36
C TYR A 274 25.19 8.25 -15.32
N GLY A 275 25.34 9.44 -15.89
CA GLY A 275 26.35 9.73 -16.91
C GLY A 275 26.64 11.22 -16.99
N SER A 276 27.34 11.65 -18.03
CA SER A 276 27.68 13.07 -18.22
C SER A 276 26.45 13.99 -18.28
N SER A 277 25.34 13.50 -18.84
CA SER A 277 24.06 14.23 -18.87
C SER A 277 23.30 14.23 -17.55
N HIS A 278 23.68 13.34 -16.62
CA HIS A 278 23.05 13.19 -15.29
C HIS A 278 24.14 13.12 -14.22
N PRO A 279 24.85 14.25 -13.98
CA PRO A 279 26.01 14.28 -13.10
C PRO A 279 25.59 14.04 -11.65
N ILE A 280 26.31 13.14 -10.97
CA ILE A 280 26.23 12.97 -9.52
C ILE A 280 27.11 14.05 -8.89
N LEU A 281 26.52 14.97 -8.14
CA LEU A 281 27.23 16.08 -7.50
C LEU A 281 27.89 15.68 -6.18
N GLU A 282 27.27 14.76 -5.43
CA GLU A 282 27.76 14.27 -4.16
C GLU A 282 27.45 12.77 -4.02
N GLY A 283 28.41 12.01 -3.50
CA GLY A 283 28.24 10.60 -3.15
C GLY A 283 28.77 10.34 -1.75
N LYS A 284 27.91 9.81 -0.87
CA LYS A 284 28.30 9.42 0.49
C LYS A 284 28.47 7.91 0.56
N PHE A 285 29.72 7.46 0.58
CA PHE A 285 30.04 6.04 0.67
C PHE A 285 30.39 5.68 2.12
N ARG A 286 29.62 4.76 2.71
CA ARG A 286 29.88 4.24 4.06
C ARG A 286 30.13 2.74 3.97
N LYS A 287 31.32 2.30 4.39
CA LYS A 287 31.62 0.89 4.64
C LYS A 287 31.61 0.66 6.14
N GLY A 288 30.65 -0.11 6.63
CA GLY A 288 30.54 -0.50 8.04
C GLY A 288 31.08 -1.92 8.28
N VAL A 289 31.39 -2.23 9.53
CA VAL A 289 31.58 -3.61 9.98
C VAL A 289 30.20 -4.25 10.10
N TRP A 290 30.07 -5.53 9.76
CA TRP A 290 28.84 -6.29 9.99
C TRP A 290 28.63 -6.44 11.50
N GLU A 291 27.44 -6.10 12.02
CA GLU A 291 27.18 -6.09 13.47
C GLU A 291 27.19 -7.50 14.08
N PHE A 292 26.88 -8.52 13.29
CA PHE A 292 26.82 -9.92 13.69
C PHE A 292 28.09 -10.69 13.33
N ASN A 293 28.72 -11.32 14.33
CA ASN A 293 29.92 -12.15 14.15
C ASN A 293 29.61 -13.56 13.60
N ARG A 294 28.38 -14.05 13.79
CA ARG A 294 27.90 -15.37 13.37
C ARG A 294 26.40 -15.29 13.11
N VAL A 295 25.94 -15.91 12.03
CA VAL A 295 24.51 -16.17 11.80
C VAL A 295 24.35 -17.68 11.69
N GLN A 296 23.52 -18.23 12.59
CA GLN A 296 23.17 -19.63 12.63
C GLN A 296 21.67 -19.74 12.33
N VAL A 297 21.31 -20.54 11.33
CA VAL A 297 19.92 -20.82 11.00
C VAL A 297 19.63 -22.26 11.43
N GLU A 298 18.67 -22.39 12.33
CA GLU A 298 18.17 -23.68 12.79
C GLU A 298 16.83 -23.94 12.09
N GLY A 299 16.79 -25.04 11.33
CA GLY A 299 15.59 -25.59 10.72
C GLY A 299 15.35 -27.00 11.24
N TYR A 300 14.22 -27.58 10.85
CA TYR A 300 13.86 -28.95 11.17
C TYR A 300 13.36 -29.61 9.90
N ASP A 301 13.96 -30.73 9.51
CA ASP A 301 13.52 -31.51 8.37
C ASP A 301 12.49 -32.55 8.84
N PRO A 302 11.20 -32.38 8.49
CA PRO A 302 10.15 -33.29 8.94
C PRO A 302 10.19 -34.67 8.25
N VAL A 303 11.00 -34.84 7.20
CA VAL A 303 11.14 -36.12 6.48
C VAL A 303 12.20 -37.00 7.13
N SER A 304 13.30 -36.40 7.59
CA SER A 304 14.39 -37.12 8.26
C SER A 304 14.31 -37.10 9.79
N ASP A 305 13.40 -36.31 10.38
CA ASP A 305 13.26 -36.09 11.83
C ASP A 305 14.57 -35.55 12.46
N GLU A 306 15.35 -34.80 11.67
CA GLU A 306 16.64 -34.25 12.10
C GLU A 306 16.64 -32.71 12.12
N PRO A 307 17.30 -32.09 13.11
CA PRO A 307 17.53 -30.65 13.11
C PRO A 307 18.55 -30.30 12.02
N VAL A 308 18.15 -29.41 11.10
CA VAL A 308 19.05 -28.86 10.08
C VAL A 308 19.68 -27.61 10.65
N ILE A 309 20.94 -27.70 11.03
CA ILE A 309 21.73 -26.54 11.48
C ILE A 309 22.64 -26.11 10.35
N VAL A 310 22.44 -24.90 9.83
CA VAL A 310 23.35 -24.27 8.87
C VAL A 310 24.06 -23.10 9.53
N ASP A 311 25.37 -23.24 9.66
CA ASP A 311 26.26 -22.21 10.19
C ASP A 311 26.98 -21.47 9.07
N THR A 312 27.00 -20.15 9.15
CA THR A 312 27.93 -19.34 8.35
C THR A 312 28.70 -18.34 9.21
N SER A 313 30.01 -18.28 8.99
CA SER A 313 30.92 -17.41 9.71
C SER A 313 31.78 -16.59 8.74
N GLY A 314 31.86 -15.28 9.01
CA GLY A 314 32.80 -14.38 8.35
C GLY A 314 32.47 -13.98 6.89
N PRO A 315 33.46 -13.46 6.13
CA PRO A 315 33.25 -12.85 4.81
C PRO A 315 32.82 -13.81 3.69
N SER A 316 32.65 -15.09 4.00
CA SER A 316 32.23 -16.17 3.09
C SER A 316 30.73 -16.11 2.71
N LEU A 317 29.91 -15.31 3.40
CA LEU A 317 28.49 -15.13 3.11
C LEU A 317 28.23 -14.58 1.69
N ASN A 318 29.14 -13.74 1.17
CA ASN A 318 29.03 -13.16 -0.18
C ASN A 318 29.26 -14.21 -1.28
N ILE A 319 30.04 -15.26 -0.98
CA ILE A 319 30.27 -16.40 -1.86
C ILE A 319 29.13 -17.40 -1.71
N MET A 320 28.62 -17.61 -0.50
CA MET A 320 27.56 -18.59 -0.24
C MET A 320 26.17 -18.13 -0.70
N ILE A 321 25.77 -16.86 -0.52
CA ILE A 321 24.52 -16.34 -1.09
C ILE A 321 24.56 -16.43 -2.62
N LYS A 322 25.70 -16.07 -3.24
CA LYS A 322 25.90 -16.22 -4.69
C LYS A 322 25.88 -17.70 -5.13
N LEU A 323 26.48 -18.60 -4.35
CA LEU A 323 26.45 -20.05 -4.64
C LEU A 323 25.09 -20.68 -4.40
N MET A 324 24.31 -20.27 -3.39
CA MET A 324 22.96 -20.79 -3.15
C MET A 324 21.98 -20.32 -4.23
N SER A 325 22.11 -19.08 -4.73
CA SER A 325 21.36 -18.64 -5.92
C SER A 325 21.75 -19.40 -7.19
N ILE A 326 23.02 -19.80 -7.36
CA ILE A 326 23.49 -20.61 -8.50
C ILE A 326 23.06 -22.08 -8.35
N ILE A 327 23.08 -22.65 -7.15
CA ILE A 327 22.67 -24.03 -6.87
C ILE A 327 21.16 -24.20 -7.09
N ALA A 328 20.33 -23.24 -6.69
CA ALA A 328 18.90 -23.25 -7.00
C ALA A 328 18.61 -23.17 -8.51
N LEU A 329 19.46 -22.49 -9.29
CA LEU A 329 19.32 -22.34 -10.74
C LEU A 329 19.85 -23.54 -11.54
N VAL A 330 20.84 -24.27 -11.01
CA VAL A 330 21.52 -25.38 -11.73
C VAL A 330 20.97 -26.76 -11.37
N LEU A 331 20.45 -26.98 -10.15
CA LEU A 331 19.93 -28.30 -9.73
C LEU A 331 18.44 -28.52 -10.02
N ALA A 332 17.64 -27.47 -10.20
CA ALA A 332 16.21 -27.60 -10.53
C ALA A 332 15.92 -28.36 -11.85
N PRO A 333 16.69 -28.18 -12.95
CA PRO A 333 16.49 -28.96 -14.17
C PRO A 333 17.04 -30.39 -14.09
N VAL A 334 18.04 -30.63 -13.21
CA VAL A 334 18.67 -31.95 -13.04
C VAL A 334 17.77 -32.87 -12.21
N LEU A 335 17.02 -32.33 -11.25
CA LEU A 335 16.10 -33.10 -10.39
C LEU A 335 14.73 -33.35 -11.05
N ALA A 336 14.34 -32.60 -12.07
CA ALA A 336 13.10 -32.84 -12.83
C ALA A 336 13.17 -34.08 -13.76
N GLY A 337 14.37 -34.65 -13.98
CA GLY A 337 14.59 -35.81 -14.86
C GLY A 337 14.88 -37.14 -14.16
N PHE A 338 14.98 -37.17 -12.83
CA PHE A 338 15.32 -38.39 -12.08
C PHE A 338 14.06 -39.05 -11.49
N SER A 339 13.51 -40.04 -12.19
CA SER A 339 12.53 -40.97 -11.63
C SER A 339 13.27 -42.02 -10.78
N GLY A 340 13.47 -41.73 -9.49
CA GLY A 340 13.90 -42.75 -8.55
C GLY A 340 14.78 -42.24 -7.42
N LEU A 341 14.16 -41.70 -6.37
CA LEU A 341 14.44 -42.10 -5.00
C LEU A 341 13.30 -41.62 -4.09
N ILE A 342 12.42 -42.59 -3.80
CA ILE A 342 11.28 -42.65 -2.86
C ILE A 342 10.07 -41.79 -3.21
#